data_AF-A0A8X6LY63-F1
#
_entry.id   AF-A0A8X6LY63-F1
#
_cell.length_a   1.000
_cell.length_b   1.000
_cell.length_c   1.000
_cell.angle_alpha   90.00
_cell.angle_beta   90.00
_cell.angle_gamma   90.00
#
_symmetry.space_group_name_H-M   'P 1'
#
loop_
_entity.id
_entity.type
_entity.pdbx_description
1 polymer ?
#
loop_
_entity_poly.entity_id
_entity_poly.type
_entity_poly.pdbx_seq_one_letter_code
_entity_poly.pdbx_strand_id
1 'polypeptide(L)'
;MTKTNKKFPYSSQIVSNVCVHCNSGSHFGLFVCDSFLELPIKEKWDVVKKYKLCFNCLKENKTHHISKCRAGVCKFCSKLHNSILCSKNPNNIKTFIANTVSDIHTEDSTISSNNAIVPAAQAVLLPTAIVYVKDINGAFQKCRILIDSASQGSFVRESCVNLLQLKRTSVNINVDGLSSRNLGRVSGLVQLEITSLFYKNTSITVDALILPKITCDLPQFQVDASALNTFKNLQLADINCLQPSSIDILLGADVFGEIMLNRHLNVPGHSLTAMETIFGWVVLGKTKISCQRIISNHASYNAVEFQLDKFWQLEELSETKPFTNEEIACENHFKRTYTRDSTGRFAVKFPFRDSSDELGSSRDIAVHRLQQIERRFSKNQSLSDQYHKFMDDYLKLGHMELIPENEIDAPASSSFYLPHHPVPNKNGDKFRVVFDGSAKSSSGISLNDKLMVGPQLQTDLTTLLLRFRMHKMAITTDIEKMYRQITLHDSDFQRIVWRNSPFEPIQDFRLTRIAYGTASAPYLAIKCLQQLALNESNNFPLASKAALKNFYIDDLMSGANSLSEALELQNQLT
;
A
#
# COMPACT_ATOMS: atom_id res chain seq x y z
N MET A 1 -26.79 -33.02 6.62
CA MET A 1 -26.28 -32.75 7.99
C MET A 1 -25.50 -31.45 7.96
N THR A 2 -26.08 -30.45 8.60
CA THR A 2 -25.65 -29.05 8.70
C THR A 2 -24.38 -28.93 9.56
N LYS A 3 -23.32 -28.30 9.02
CA LYS A 3 -22.13 -27.96 9.80
C LYS A 3 -22.42 -26.71 10.64
N THR A 4 -22.44 -26.91 11.94
CA THR A 4 -22.58 -25.90 12.98
C THR A 4 -21.31 -25.05 13.06
N ASN A 5 -21.42 -23.77 12.67
CA ASN A 5 -20.41 -22.76 12.98
C ASN A 5 -20.47 -22.44 14.49
N LYS A 6 -19.41 -22.78 15.23
CA LYS A 6 -19.22 -22.32 16.61
C LYS A 6 -19.05 -20.79 16.61
N LYS A 7 -20.09 -20.08 17.04
CA LYS A 7 -20.04 -18.66 17.41
C LYS A 7 -19.26 -18.52 18.72
N PHE A 8 -18.21 -17.71 18.73
CA PHE A 8 -17.66 -17.15 19.97
C PHE A 8 -18.68 -16.15 20.54
N PRO A 9 -18.98 -16.16 21.86
CA PRO A 9 -19.91 -15.22 22.44
C PRO A 9 -19.20 -13.88 22.62
N TYR A 10 -19.48 -12.93 21.73
CA TYR A 10 -19.22 -11.53 22.03
C TYR A 10 -20.28 -11.11 23.04
N SER A 11 -19.91 -11.02 24.32
CA SER A 11 -20.73 -10.32 25.30
C SER A 11 -20.77 -8.84 24.90
N SER A 12 -21.89 -8.39 24.35
CA SER A 12 -22.18 -6.98 24.13
C SER A 12 -22.36 -6.29 25.48
N GLN A 13 -21.25 -5.87 26.10
CA GLN A 13 -21.31 -4.78 27.06
C GLN A 13 -21.52 -3.49 26.26
N ILE A 14 -22.59 -2.78 26.58
CA ILE A 14 -22.96 -1.49 26.02
C ILE A 14 -21.81 -0.52 26.35
N VAL A 15 -20.93 -0.28 25.39
CA VAL A 15 -19.88 0.75 25.51
C VAL A 15 -20.50 2.06 25.05
N SER A 16 -20.49 3.07 25.91
CA SER A 16 -20.99 4.40 25.58
C SER A 16 -20.24 4.96 24.36
N ASN A 17 -20.97 5.27 23.29
CA ASN A 17 -20.44 5.85 22.04
C ASN A 17 -19.99 7.32 22.18
N VAL A 18 -19.54 7.74 23.36
CA VAL A 18 -19.16 9.12 23.68
C VAL A 18 -17.74 9.16 24.21
N CYS A 19 -17.00 10.19 23.83
CA CYS A 19 -15.65 10.44 24.33
C CYS A 19 -15.66 10.71 25.83
N VAL A 20 -14.83 9.99 26.59
CA VAL A 20 -14.76 10.09 28.06
C VAL A 20 -14.30 11.47 28.59
N HIS A 21 -13.69 12.30 27.75
CA HIS A 21 -13.21 13.62 28.15
C HIS A 21 -14.19 14.74 27.78
N CYS A 22 -14.63 14.82 26.53
CA CYS A 22 -15.50 15.91 26.05
C CYS A 22 -16.99 15.53 25.98
N ASN A 23 -17.35 14.29 26.32
CA ASN A 23 -18.71 13.74 26.23
C ASN A 23 -19.39 13.86 24.85
N SER A 24 -18.62 14.11 23.78
CA SER A 24 -19.14 14.17 22.42
C SER A 24 -19.36 12.78 21.85
N GLY A 25 -20.46 12.59 21.12
CA GLY A 25 -20.73 11.38 20.33
C GLY A 25 -20.04 11.36 18.96
N SER A 26 -19.30 12.42 18.61
CA SER A 26 -18.64 12.55 17.30
C SER A 26 -17.35 11.73 17.15
N HIS A 27 -16.77 11.24 18.25
CA HIS A 27 -15.54 10.43 18.24
C HIS A 27 -15.42 9.53 19.47
N PHE A 28 -14.61 8.47 19.33
CA PHE A 28 -14.31 7.51 20.40
C PHE A 28 -12.81 7.50 20.70
N GLY A 29 -12.43 7.92 21.91
CA GLY A 29 -11.06 7.86 22.42
C GLY A 29 -10.31 9.20 22.43
N LEU A 30 -9.36 9.33 23.35
CA LEU A 30 -8.64 10.58 23.61
C LEU A 30 -7.65 10.99 22.50
N PHE A 31 -7.26 10.07 21.63
CA PHE A 31 -6.28 10.33 20.57
C PHE A 31 -6.84 11.14 19.39
N VAL A 32 -8.16 11.35 19.34
CA VAL A 32 -8.90 12.14 18.33
C VAL A 32 -9.79 13.20 18.98
N CYS A 33 -9.58 13.48 20.26
CA CYS A 33 -10.37 14.45 21.02
C CYS A 33 -9.63 15.78 21.06
N ASP A 34 -10.04 16.76 20.25
CA ASP A 34 -9.35 18.06 20.15
C ASP A 34 -9.25 18.75 21.51
N SER A 35 -10.33 18.76 22.28
CA SER A 35 -10.33 19.35 23.63
C SER A 35 -9.34 18.67 24.59
N PHE A 36 -9.02 17.39 24.38
CA PHE A 36 -7.97 16.70 25.15
C PHE A 36 -6.58 16.99 24.59
N LEU A 37 -6.43 17.04 23.26
CA LEU A 37 -5.16 17.29 22.58
C LEU A 37 -4.65 18.72 22.82
N GLU A 38 -5.53 19.67 23.08
CA GLU A 38 -5.21 21.05 23.42
C GLU A 38 -4.79 21.25 24.88
N LEU A 39 -5.07 20.28 25.77
CA LEU A 39 -4.71 20.40 27.19
C LEU A 39 -3.19 20.47 27.41
N PRO A 40 -2.74 21.26 28.41
CA PRO A 40 -1.38 21.19 28.92
C PRO A 40 -1.02 19.76 29.34
N ILE A 41 0.27 19.39 29.22
CA ILE A 41 0.75 18.02 29.51
C ILE A 41 0.27 17.56 30.89
N LYS A 42 0.43 18.40 31.92
CA LYS A 42 0.03 18.07 33.30
C LYS A 42 -1.46 17.69 33.38
N GLU A 43 -2.32 18.46 32.72
CA GLU A 43 -3.77 18.22 32.69
C GLU A 43 -4.14 16.98 31.88
N LYS A 44 -3.40 16.68 30.80
CA LYS A 44 -3.55 15.40 30.07
C LYS A 44 -3.29 14.19 30.98
N TRP A 45 -2.23 14.25 31.81
CA TRP A 45 -1.94 13.19 32.79
C TRP A 45 -3.05 13.07 33.84
N ASP A 46 -3.63 14.18 34.27
CA ASP A 46 -4.70 14.19 35.27
C ASP A 46 -6.02 13.67 34.72
N VAL A 47 -6.36 13.94 33.45
CA VAL A 47 -7.51 13.34 32.76
C VAL A 47 -7.37 11.82 32.67
N VAL A 48 -6.20 11.32 32.28
CA VAL A 48 -5.93 9.87 32.18
C VAL A 48 -6.04 9.19 33.55
N LYS A 49 -5.56 9.84 34.62
CA LYS A 49 -5.75 9.38 36.01
C LYS A 49 -7.22 9.39 36.42
N LYS A 50 -7.92 10.51 36.19
CA LYS A 50 -9.32 10.73 36.58
C LYS A 50 -10.24 9.65 36.00
N TYR A 51 -10.06 9.31 34.73
CA TYR A 51 -10.86 8.29 34.04
C TYR A 51 -10.27 6.87 34.12
N LYS A 52 -9.24 6.66 34.95
CA LYS A 52 -8.58 5.35 35.18
C LYS A 52 -8.19 4.66 33.87
N LEU A 53 -7.57 5.40 32.95
CA LEU A 53 -7.09 4.89 31.68
C LEU A 53 -5.62 4.45 31.78
N CYS A 54 -5.20 3.52 30.92
CA CYS A 54 -3.83 3.06 30.82
C CYS A 54 -2.95 4.17 30.24
N PHE A 55 -1.88 4.53 30.94
CA PHE A 55 -0.99 5.60 30.46
C PHE A 55 -0.30 5.28 29.14
N ASN A 56 -0.23 4.01 28.71
CA ASN A 56 0.40 3.63 27.46
C ASN A 56 -0.59 3.57 26.28
N CYS A 57 -1.73 2.90 26.43
CA CYS A 57 -2.69 2.72 25.35
C CYS A 57 -3.95 3.61 25.44
N LEU A 58 -4.12 4.38 26.52
CA LEU A 58 -5.26 5.26 26.81
C LEU A 58 -6.63 4.55 26.86
N LYS A 59 -6.65 3.22 26.98
CA LYS A 59 -7.86 2.40 27.20
C LYS A 59 -8.13 2.20 28.69
N GLU A 60 -9.35 1.87 29.07
CA GLU A 60 -9.72 1.63 30.47
C GLU A 60 -8.81 0.59 31.15
N ASN A 61 -8.25 0.94 32.33
CA ASN A 61 -7.34 0.08 33.10
C ASN A 61 -7.97 -1.22 33.62
N LYS A 62 -9.30 -1.39 33.50
CA LYS A 62 -9.95 -2.68 33.75
C LYS A 62 -9.43 -3.79 32.82
N THR A 63 -8.83 -3.42 31.69
CA THR A 63 -8.38 -4.36 30.65
C THR A 63 -6.93 -4.84 30.83
N HIS A 64 -6.08 -4.11 31.56
CA HIS A 64 -4.70 -4.51 31.90
C HIS A 64 -3.96 -3.42 32.73
N HIS A 65 -2.84 -3.82 33.38
CA HIS A 65 -1.87 -2.91 33.99
C HIS A 65 -0.79 -2.46 32.97
N ILE A 66 -0.17 -1.30 33.17
CA ILE A 66 0.80 -0.72 32.22
C ILE A 66 2.00 -1.64 31.94
N SER A 67 2.47 -2.38 32.94
CA SER A 67 3.57 -3.35 32.80
C SER A 67 3.24 -4.56 31.93
N LYS A 68 1.94 -4.82 31.68
CA LYS A 68 1.43 -5.88 30.80
C LYS A 68 0.79 -5.31 29.54
N CYS A 69 0.98 -4.02 29.25
CA CYS A 69 0.45 -3.38 28.06
C CYS A 69 1.24 -3.81 26.82
N ARG A 70 0.52 -4.25 25.77
CA ARG A 70 1.12 -4.65 24.48
C ARG A 70 1.37 -3.48 23.51
N ALA A 71 1.01 -2.24 23.90
CA ALA A 71 1.27 -1.07 23.10
C ALA A 71 2.77 -0.73 23.12
N GLY A 72 3.31 -0.25 22.00
CA GLY A 72 4.72 0.15 21.88
C GLY A 72 5.11 1.25 22.88
N VAL A 73 6.42 1.46 23.04
CA VAL A 73 6.97 2.53 23.90
C VAL A 73 6.79 3.91 23.27
N CYS A 74 6.89 4.96 24.08
CA CYS A 74 6.85 6.35 23.61
C CYS A 74 7.94 6.62 22.57
N LYS A 75 7.58 7.19 21.42
CA LYS A 75 8.51 7.48 20.32
C LYS A 75 9.53 8.57 20.63
N PHE A 76 9.29 9.39 21.67
CA PHE A 76 10.12 10.56 21.99
C PHE A 76 11.06 10.34 23.19
N CYS A 77 10.83 9.33 24.02
CA CYS A 77 11.67 9.07 25.19
C CYS A 77 11.83 7.59 25.55
N SER A 78 11.26 6.69 24.76
CA SER A 78 11.35 5.23 24.92
C SER A 78 10.84 4.68 26.25
N LYS A 79 10.05 5.45 27.01
CA LYS A 79 9.38 5.02 28.26
C LYS A 79 7.97 4.49 27.99
N LEU A 80 7.43 3.71 28.93
CA LEU A 80 6.07 3.13 28.87
C LEU A 80 5.01 4.20 29.15
N HIS A 81 4.67 5.00 28.13
CA HIS A 81 3.49 5.88 28.10
C HIS A 81 3.14 6.25 26.66
N ASN A 82 1.91 6.74 26.46
CA ASN A 82 1.44 7.20 25.18
C ASN A 82 2.19 8.47 24.75
N SER A 83 2.62 8.54 23.50
CA SER A 83 3.41 9.67 22.98
C SER A 83 2.70 11.03 23.09
N ILE A 84 1.36 11.06 23.18
CA ILE A 84 0.56 12.27 23.41
C ILE A 84 0.80 12.86 24.82
N LEU A 85 1.14 12.01 25.80
CA LEU A 85 1.45 12.41 27.18
C LEU A 85 2.91 12.84 27.38
N CYS A 86 3.75 12.73 26.35
CA CYS A 86 5.18 12.96 26.47
C CYS A 86 5.53 14.45 26.41
N SER A 87 6.33 14.93 27.36
CA SER A 87 6.83 16.32 27.38
C SER A 87 7.80 16.62 26.24
N LYS A 88 8.42 15.59 25.63
CA LYS A 88 9.33 15.73 24.48
C LYS A 88 8.60 15.68 23.12
N ASN A 89 7.27 15.59 23.11
CA ASN A 89 6.49 15.59 21.88
C ASN A 89 6.48 17.02 21.27
N PRO A 90 6.90 17.20 19.99
CA PRO A 90 6.94 18.50 19.32
C PRO A 90 5.61 19.26 19.33
N ASN A 91 4.47 18.55 19.25
CA ASN A 91 3.15 19.18 19.31
C ASN A 91 2.87 19.76 20.70
N ASN A 92 3.34 19.10 21.76
CA ASN A 92 3.18 19.60 23.12
C ASN A 92 4.11 20.80 23.41
N ILE A 93 5.27 20.88 22.75
CA ILE A 93 6.21 22.01 22.83
C ILE A 93 5.60 23.25 22.15
N LYS A 94 4.94 23.08 21.00
CA LYS A 94 4.23 24.17 20.30
C LYS A 94 3.08 24.76 21.12
N THR A 95 2.27 23.92 21.78
CA THR A 95 1.20 24.39 22.70
C THR A 95 1.74 25.15 23.91
N PHE A 96 2.95 24.84 24.40
CA PHE A 96 3.55 25.57 25.53
C PHE A 96 3.98 27.00 25.12
N ILE A 97 4.45 27.17 23.87
CA ILE A 97 4.86 28.45 23.30
C ILE A 97 3.63 29.30 22.91
N ALA A 98 2.55 28.67 22.44
CA ALA A 98 1.30 29.37 22.11
C ALA A 98 0.57 29.92 23.36
N ASN A 99 0.54 29.16 24.46
CA ASN A 99 -0.18 29.57 25.69
C ASN A 99 0.54 30.66 26.51
N THR A 100 1.77 31.03 26.16
CA THR A 100 2.50 32.13 26.81
C THR A 100 2.34 33.47 26.09
N VAL A 101 1.69 33.50 24.92
CA VAL A 101 1.53 34.72 24.11
C VAL A 101 0.13 34.75 23.47
N SER A 102 -0.92 34.98 24.25
CA SER A 102 -2.23 35.41 23.71
C SER A 102 -3.20 35.87 24.80
N ASP A 103 -2.93 37.05 25.37
CA ASP A 103 -4.01 37.98 25.75
C ASP A 103 -4.08 39.02 24.64
N ILE A 104 -4.98 38.84 23.67
CA ILE A 104 -5.61 39.88 22.84
C ILE A 104 -6.79 39.20 22.11
N HIS A 105 -7.99 39.70 22.39
CA HIS A 105 -9.25 39.34 21.73
C HIS A 105 -9.14 39.33 20.20
N THR A 106 -9.72 38.31 19.55
CA THR A 106 -10.23 38.47 18.17
C THR A 106 -11.52 37.69 17.95
N GLU A 107 -12.43 38.37 17.25
CA GLU A 107 -13.79 38.01 16.85
C GLU A 107 -13.83 36.92 15.76
N ASP A 108 -15.03 36.35 15.58
CA ASP A 108 -15.39 35.28 14.65
C ASP A 108 -14.71 35.33 13.27
N SER A 109 -13.99 34.25 12.95
CA SER A 109 -13.28 34.07 11.69
C SER A 109 -14.24 33.68 10.57
N THR A 110 -14.74 34.69 9.85
CA THR A 110 -15.29 34.48 8.51
C THR A 110 -14.16 34.11 7.53
N ILE A 111 -14.33 33.00 6.81
CA ILE A 111 -13.46 32.59 5.69
C ILE A 111 -13.40 33.75 4.70
N SER A 112 -12.23 34.38 4.64
CA SER A 112 -12.06 35.71 4.08
C SER A 112 -11.83 35.63 2.56
N SER A 113 -12.84 36.03 1.79
CA SER A 113 -12.61 36.69 0.50
C SER A 113 -11.80 37.96 0.78
N ASN A 114 -10.68 38.18 0.09
CA ASN A 114 -9.89 39.40 0.26
C ASN A 114 -10.76 40.62 -0.11
N ASN A 115 -11.26 41.32 0.90
CA ASN A 115 -12.08 42.51 0.71
C ASN A 115 -11.15 43.72 0.63
N ALA A 116 -10.81 44.16 -0.58
CA ALA A 116 -10.19 45.46 -0.77
C ALA A 116 -11.28 46.54 -0.81
N ILE A 117 -11.18 47.55 0.06
CA ILE A 117 -12.00 48.76 -0.03
C ILE A 117 -11.35 49.66 -1.09
N VAL A 118 -11.97 49.76 -2.26
CA VAL A 118 -11.50 50.64 -3.34
C VAL A 118 -12.50 51.79 -3.49
N PRO A 119 -12.06 53.07 -3.52
CA PRO A 119 -12.95 54.17 -3.85
C PRO A 119 -13.46 53.98 -5.28
N ALA A 120 -14.78 53.76 -5.44
CA ALA A 120 -15.49 53.70 -6.72
C ALA A 120 -15.15 52.50 -7.65
N ALA A 121 -15.09 51.27 -7.16
CA ALA A 121 -15.10 50.10 -8.04
C ALA A 121 -16.52 49.85 -8.61
N GLN A 122 -16.64 49.52 -9.90
CA GLN A 122 -17.91 49.04 -10.46
C GLN A 122 -18.14 47.60 -10.04
N ALA A 123 -19.35 47.30 -9.59
CA ALA A 123 -19.75 45.99 -9.11
C ALA A 123 -19.79 44.98 -10.28
N VAL A 124 -19.31 43.75 -10.08
CA VAL A 124 -19.14 42.75 -11.15
C VAL A 124 -20.06 41.56 -10.91
N LEU A 125 -20.77 41.11 -11.95
CA LEU A 125 -21.49 39.84 -11.98
C LEU A 125 -20.53 38.71 -12.33
N LEU A 126 -20.61 37.62 -11.58
CA LEU A 126 -19.87 36.39 -11.82
C LEU A 126 -20.82 35.34 -12.41
N PRO A 127 -20.32 34.41 -13.25
CA PRO A 127 -21.16 33.44 -13.93
C PRO A 127 -21.70 32.39 -12.94
N THR A 128 -22.97 32.53 -12.59
CA THR A 128 -23.70 31.58 -11.75
C THR A 128 -24.71 30.77 -12.55
N ALA A 129 -24.97 29.54 -12.10
CA ALA A 129 -25.99 28.66 -12.65
C ALA A 129 -26.75 27.96 -11.51
N ILE A 130 -28.00 27.60 -11.75
CA ILE A 130 -28.74 26.65 -10.93
C ILE A 130 -28.67 25.31 -11.65
N VAL A 131 -28.36 24.25 -10.93
CA VAL A 131 -28.18 22.88 -11.45
C VAL A 131 -28.89 21.87 -10.55
N TYR A 132 -29.12 20.67 -11.07
CA TYR A 132 -29.54 19.52 -10.27
C TYR A 132 -28.33 18.70 -9.83
N VAL A 133 -28.30 18.31 -8.56
CA VAL A 133 -27.30 17.40 -7.99
C VAL A 133 -28.03 16.22 -7.36
N LYS A 134 -27.57 15.00 -7.62
CA LYS A 134 -28.16 13.81 -6.98
C LYS A 134 -27.77 13.73 -5.51
N ASP A 135 -28.76 13.48 -4.66
CA ASP A 135 -28.54 13.10 -3.26
C ASP A 135 -28.25 11.59 -3.12
N ILE A 136 -27.99 11.13 -1.88
CA ILE A 136 -27.67 9.72 -1.59
C ILE A 136 -28.77 8.74 -1.99
N ASN A 137 -30.02 9.20 -2.07
CA ASN A 137 -31.18 8.39 -2.47
C ASN A 137 -31.42 8.43 -3.99
N GLY A 138 -30.57 9.15 -4.73
CA GLY A 138 -30.69 9.33 -6.18
C GLY A 138 -31.70 10.40 -6.60
N ALA A 139 -32.28 11.17 -5.67
CA ALA A 139 -33.20 12.26 -5.99
C ALA A 139 -32.42 13.53 -6.36
N PHE A 140 -32.97 14.33 -7.26
CA PHE A 140 -32.32 15.55 -7.75
C PHE A 140 -32.69 16.76 -6.89
N GLN A 141 -31.66 17.40 -6.33
CA GLN A 141 -31.76 18.61 -5.51
C GLN A 141 -31.19 19.81 -6.27
N LYS A 142 -31.83 20.98 -6.14
CA LYS A 142 -31.32 22.20 -6.78
C LYS A 142 -30.15 22.75 -5.97
N CYS A 143 -29.04 23.01 -6.64
CA CYS A 143 -27.88 23.69 -6.06
C CYS A 143 -27.50 24.88 -6.93
N ARG A 144 -27.00 25.93 -6.29
CA ARG A 144 -26.49 27.10 -7.00
C ARG A 144 -24.97 27.00 -7.11
N ILE A 145 -24.46 27.13 -8.33
CA ILE A 145 -23.05 26.98 -8.65
C ILE A 145 -22.42 28.28 -9.12
N LEU A 146 -21.13 28.43 -8.85
CA LEU A 146 -20.25 29.45 -9.41
C LEU A 146 -19.25 28.76 -10.35
N ILE A 147 -19.06 29.29 -11.56
CA ILE A 147 -18.07 28.80 -12.52
C ILE A 147 -16.84 29.71 -12.45
N ASP A 148 -15.67 29.17 -12.13
CA ASP A 148 -14.48 29.97 -11.85
C ASP A 148 -13.19 29.34 -12.42
N SER A 149 -12.72 29.88 -13.55
CA SER A 149 -11.48 29.44 -14.19
C SER A 149 -10.21 29.77 -13.40
N ALA A 150 -10.28 30.61 -12.36
CA ALA A 150 -9.13 30.98 -11.53
C ALA A 150 -8.98 30.08 -10.29
N SER A 151 -9.91 29.15 -10.08
CA SER A 151 -9.79 28.11 -9.05
C SER A 151 -9.22 26.84 -9.67
N GLN A 152 -8.14 26.28 -9.15
CA GLN A 152 -7.53 25.06 -9.72
C GLN A 152 -8.39 23.82 -9.55
N GLY A 153 -9.22 23.78 -8.51
CA GLY A 153 -10.11 22.65 -8.22
C GLY A 153 -11.52 23.11 -7.92
N SER A 154 -12.44 22.15 -7.90
CA SER A 154 -13.83 22.34 -7.53
C SER A 154 -14.07 22.16 -6.02
N PHE A 155 -15.02 22.91 -5.47
CA PHE A 155 -15.33 22.94 -4.04
C PHE A 155 -16.83 22.86 -3.78
N VAL A 156 -17.20 22.25 -2.66
CA VAL A 156 -18.60 22.17 -2.21
C VAL A 156 -18.73 22.60 -0.75
N ARG A 157 -19.80 23.34 -0.46
CA ARG A 157 -20.10 23.81 0.88
C ARG A 157 -20.52 22.64 1.77
N GLU A 158 -19.98 22.57 2.98
CA GLU A 158 -20.26 21.47 3.91
C GLU A 158 -21.76 21.31 4.23
N SER A 159 -22.50 22.42 4.33
CA SER A 159 -23.96 22.37 4.53
C SER A 159 -24.69 21.70 3.35
N CYS A 160 -24.19 21.87 2.11
CA CYS A 160 -24.74 21.20 0.93
C CYS A 160 -24.46 19.69 1.01
N VAL A 161 -23.24 19.29 1.35
CA VAL A 161 -22.88 17.86 1.54
C VAL A 161 -23.75 17.21 2.63
N ASN A 162 -23.99 17.91 3.74
CA ASN A 162 -24.86 17.45 4.82
C ASN A 162 -26.31 17.26 4.35
N LEU A 163 -26.84 18.23 3.59
CA LEU A 163 -28.20 18.20 3.05
C LEU A 163 -28.39 17.03 2.08
N LEU A 164 -27.42 16.83 1.18
CA LEU A 164 -27.44 15.77 0.17
C LEU A 164 -27.04 14.39 0.72
N GLN A 165 -26.52 14.33 1.96
CA GLN A 165 -26.01 13.13 2.63
C GLN A 165 -24.97 12.34 1.81
N LEU A 166 -24.11 13.05 1.08
CA LEU A 166 -23.15 12.44 0.16
C LEU A 166 -22.06 11.66 0.90
N LYS A 167 -21.58 10.59 0.27
CA LYS A 167 -20.47 9.78 0.78
C LYS A 167 -19.17 10.57 0.70
N ARG A 168 -18.51 10.72 1.85
CA ARG A 168 -17.23 11.42 1.99
C ARG A 168 -16.06 10.46 1.86
N THR A 169 -15.02 10.91 1.18
CA THR A 169 -13.70 10.26 1.16
C THR A 169 -12.74 11.12 1.96
N SER A 170 -11.99 10.49 2.88
CA SER A 170 -10.97 11.19 3.65
C SER A 170 -9.79 11.54 2.75
N VAL A 171 -9.39 12.80 2.77
CA VAL A 171 -8.22 13.31 2.03
C VAL A 171 -7.42 14.25 2.93
N ASN A 172 -6.09 14.30 2.73
CA ASN A 172 -5.21 15.25 3.41
C ASN A 172 -4.73 16.32 2.43
N ILE A 173 -5.56 17.34 2.23
CA ILE A 173 -5.30 18.43 1.28
C ILE A 173 -5.44 19.76 2.01
N ASN A 174 -4.47 20.64 1.81
CA ASN A 174 -4.53 22.04 2.23
C ASN A 174 -4.92 22.91 1.03
N VAL A 175 -5.77 23.91 1.28
CA VAL A 175 -6.22 24.86 0.26
C VAL A 175 -5.58 26.20 0.55
N ASP A 176 -4.93 26.78 -0.45
CA ASP A 176 -4.31 28.09 -0.40
C ASP A 176 -5.14 29.10 -1.20
N GLY A 177 -5.45 30.22 -0.57
CA GLY A 177 -6.16 31.35 -1.16
C GLY A 177 -5.24 32.28 -1.95
N LEU A 178 -5.80 33.41 -2.40
CA LEU A 178 -5.01 34.52 -2.95
C LEU A 178 -3.92 34.98 -1.94
N SER A 179 -2.72 35.27 -2.43
CA SER A 179 -1.52 35.56 -1.61
C SER A 179 -0.98 34.38 -0.78
N SER A 180 -1.25 33.15 -1.20
CA SER A 180 -0.80 31.91 -0.53
C SER A 180 -1.25 31.81 0.92
N ARG A 181 -2.41 32.42 1.25
CA ARG A 181 -2.99 32.34 2.57
C ARG A 181 -3.62 30.96 2.74
N ASN A 182 -3.10 30.16 3.67
CA ASN A 182 -3.68 28.87 4.00
C ASN A 182 -5.13 29.06 4.51
N LEU A 183 -6.10 28.50 3.78
CA LEU A 183 -7.54 28.54 4.09
C LEU A 183 -7.97 27.41 5.02
N GLY A 184 -7.02 26.59 5.47
CA GLY A 184 -7.24 25.44 6.32
C GLY A 184 -7.24 24.11 5.57
N ARG A 185 -7.45 23.04 6.33
CA ARG A 185 -7.55 21.67 5.84
C ARG A 185 -8.98 21.40 5.38
N VAL A 186 -9.14 20.73 4.24
CA VAL A 186 -10.47 20.32 3.75
C VAL A 186 -11.08 19.25 4.64
N SER A 187 -12.41 19.26 4.77
CA SER A 187 -13.13 18.26 5.58
C SER A 187 -13.29 16.91 4.87
N GLY A 188 -12.92 16.83 3.59
CA GLY A 188 -12.98 15.62 2.77
C GLY A 188 -13.13 15.92 1.29
N LEU A 189 -13.34 14.86 0.52
CA LEU A 189 -13.63 14.87 -0.91
C LEU A 189 -14.97 14.18 -1.15
N VAL A 190 -15.79 14.71 -2.06
CA VAL A 190 -17.01 14.06 -2.54
C VAL A 190 -17.07 14.08 -4.06
N GLN A 191 -17.73 13.09 -4.65
CA GLN A 191 -18.03 13.07 -6.07
C GLN A 191 -19.48 13.56 -6.27
N LEU A 192 -19.65 14.54 -7.15
CA LEU A 192 -20.93 15.17 -7.48
C LEU A 192 -21.33 14.79 -8.91
N GLU A 193 -22.59 14.37 -9.09
CA GLU A 193 -23.20 14.27 -10.42
C GLU A 193 -24.12 15.48 -10.64
N ILE A 194 -23.68 16.38 -11.52
CA ILE A 194 -24.33 17.68 -11.76
C ILE A 194 -25.03 17.64 -13.12
N THR A 195 -26.33 17.92 -13.14
CA THR A 195 -27.20 17.87 -14.33
C THR A 195 -27.85 19.22 -14.61
N SER A 196 -28.00 19.55 -15.89
CA SER A 196 -28.69 20.77 -16.35
C SER A 196 -30.18 20.78 -15.95
N LEU A 197 -30.71 21.97 -15.65
CA LEU A 197 -32.16 22.17 -15.45
C LEU A 197 -32.96 22.06 -16.73
N PHE A 198 -32.36 22.43 -17.86
CA PHE A 198 -33.06 22.58 -19.14
C PHE A 198 -32.78 21.43 -20.10
N TYR A 199 -31.58 20.87 -20.03
CA TYR A 199 -31.12 19.84 -20.96
C TYR A 199 -31.02 18.49 -20.25
N LYS A 200 -32.10 17.70 -20.35
CA LYS A 200 -32.33 16.47 -19.55
C LYS A 200 -31.25 15.38 -19.68
N ASN A 201 -30.37 15.46 -20.67
CA ASN A 201 -29.28 14.49 -20.91
C ASN A 201 -27.89 15.10 -20.75
N THR A 202 -27.79 16.30 -20.16
CA THR A 202 -26.53 17.02 -20.01
C THR A 202 -26.10 16.98 -18.55
N SER A 203 -25.07 16.18 -18.26
CA SER A 203 -24.51 16.01 -16.93
C SER A 203 -22.99 15.93 -16.95
N ILE A 204 -22.37 16.34 -15.85
CA ILE A 204 -20.94 16.18 -15.58
C ILE A 204 -20.74 15.53 -14.21
N THR A 205 -19.61 14.87 -14.04
CA THR A 205 -19.18 14.33 -12.76
C THR A 205 -17.98 15.14 -12.27
N VAL A 206 -18.03 15.60 -11.03
CA VAL A 206 -17.01 16.51 -10.46
C VAL A 206 -16.56 15.99 -9.11
N ASP A 207 -15.25 15.85 -8.91
CA ASP A 207 -14.67 15.61 -7.60
C ASP A 207 -14.47 16.95 -6.89
N ALA A 208 -15.20 17.19 -5.81
CA ALA A 208 -15.24 18.48 -5.11
C ALA A 208 -14.71 18.35 -3.68
N LEU A 209 -13.81 19.26 -3.31
CA LEU A 209 -13.27 19.37 -1.95
C LEU A 209 -14.27 20.06 -1.02
N ILE A 210 -14.41 19.54 0.20
CA ILE A 210 -15.40 20.04 1.16
C ILE A 210 -14.81 21.22 1.94
N LEU A 211 -15.48 22.38 1.85
CA LEU A 211 -15.18 23.57 2.63
C LEU A 211 -16.38 24.01 3.48
N PRO A 212 -16.17 24.51 4.71
CA PRO A 212 -17.25 25.05 5.54
C PRO A 212 -18.01 26.21 4.86
N LYS A 213 -17.30 27.03 4.09
CA LYS A 213 -17.86 28.12 3.28
C LYS A 213 -17.01 28.30 2.02
N ILE A 214 -17.66 28.53 0.87
CA ILE A 214 -16.98 28.79 -0.41
C ILE A 214 -16.71 30.29 -0.57
N THR A 215 -17.77 31.10 -0.56
CA THR A 215 -17.70 32.55 -0.73
C THR A 215 -18.88 33.22 -0.01
N CYS A 216 -18.93 34.54 -0.03
CA CYS A 216 -20.10 35.32 0.41
C CYS A 216 -21.26 35.22 -0.60
N ASP A 217 -22.41 35.82 -0.28
CA ASP A 217 -23.54 35.83 -1.21
C ASP A 217 -23.19 36.58 -2.50
N LEU A 218 -23.59 36.01 -3.64
CA LEU A 218 -23.31 36.54 -4.96
C LEU A 218 -24.61 36.83 -5.74
N PRO A 219 -24.70 37.97 -6.44
CA PRO A 219 -23.89 39.18 -6.23
C PRO A 219 -24.01 39.72 -4.79
N GLN A 220 -23.04 40.51 -4.32
CA GLN A 220 -23.13 41.17 -2.99
C GLN A 220 -24.17 42.30 -2.93
N PHE A 221 -24.82 42.59 -4.05
CA PHE A 221 -25.66 43.75 -4.28
C PHE A 221 -26.83 43.34 -5.15
N GLN A 222 -27.99 43.98 -4.94
CA GLN A 222 -29.13 43.80 -5.82
C GLN A 222 -28.88 44.57 -7.13
N VAL A 223 -28.96 43.88 -8.27
CA VAL A 223 -28.92 44.52 -9.58
C VAL A 223 -30.34 44.74 -10.10
N ASP A 224 -30.57 45.90 -10.72
CA ASP A 224 -31.85 46.20 -11.36
C ASP A 224 -32.12 45.23 -12.53
N ALA A 225 -33.35 44.73 -12.61
CA ALA A 225 -33.75 43.76 -13.63
C ALA A 225 -33.58 44.26 -15.06
N SER A 226 -33.55 45.59 -15.28
CA SER A 226 -33.28 46.19 -16.58
C SER A 226 -31.91 45.82 -17.14
N ALA A 227 -30.94 45.42 -16.30
CA ALA A 227 -29.63 44.94 -16.73
C ALA A 227 -29.69 43.68 -17.60
N LEU A 228 -30.77 42.89 -17.48
CA LEU A 228 -31.00 41.69 -18.30
C LEU A 228 -31.97 41.91 -19.45
N ASN A 229 -32.46 43.13 -19.69
CA ASN A 229 -33.40 43.42 -20.78
C ASN A 229 -32.89 42.93 -22.14
N THR A 230 -31.59 43.08 -22.37
CA THR A 230 -30.89 42.67 -23.60
C THR A 230 -30.74 41.16 -23.74
N PHE A 231 -30.85 40.43 -22.63
CA PHE A 231 -30.69 38.97 -22.55
C PHE A 231 -32.01 38.22 -22.30
N LYS A 232 -33.16 38.90 -22.38
CA LYS A 232 -34.50 38.34 -22.10
C LYS A 232 -34.84 37.09 -22.91
N ASN A 233 -34.29 36.96 -24.12
CA ASN A 233 -34.54 35.82 -25.01
C ASN A 233 -33.58 34.64 -24.77
N LEU A 234 -32.66 34.74 -23.82
CA LEU A 234 -31.72 33.67 -23.50
C LEU A 234 -32.27 32.79 -22.38
N GLN A 235 -32.04 31.49 -22.49
CA GLN A 235 -32.32 30.52 -21.43
C GLN A 235 -31.25 30.65 -20.34
N LEU A 236 -31.45 31.56 -19.38
CA LEU A 236 -30.49 31.80 -18.31
C LEU A 236 -30.37 30.60 -17.37
N ALA A 237 -29.13 30.19 -17.06
CA ALA A 237 -28.81 29.10 -16.16
C ALA A 237 -29.15 29.42 -14.70
N ASP A 238 -29.05 30.69 -14.30
CA ASP A 238 -29.49 31.21 -13.00
C ASP A 238 -30.46 32.38 -13.22
N ILE A 239 -31.74 32.14 -12.99
CA ILE A 239 -32.78 33.17 -13.15
C ILE A 239 -32.68 34.27 -12.07
N ASN A 240 -32.00 33.98 -10.97
CA ASN A 240 -31.81 34.89 -9.84
C ASN A 240 -30.38 35.44 -9.80
N CYS A 241 -29.65 35.46 -10.92
CA CYS A 241 -28.24 35.90 -10.99
C CYS A 241 -28.02 37.38 -10.61
N LEU A 242 -29.10 38.16 -10.46
CA LEU A 242 -29.08 39.57 -10.02
C LEU A 242 -29.34 39.76 -8.52
N GLN A 243 -29.72 38.69 -7.80
CA GLN A 243 -30.10 38.72 -6.39
C GLN A 243 -28.99 38.11 -5.52
N PRO A 244 -28.60 38.75 -4.39
CA PRO A 244 -27.69 38.15 -3.44
C PRO A 244 -28.21 36.82 -2.91
N SER A 245 -27.43 35.77 -3.12
CA SER A 245 -27.73 34.43 -2.62
C SER A 245 -26.46 33.61 -2.47
N SER A 246 -26.49 32.60 -1.60
CA SER A 246 -25.33 31.76 -1.32
C SER A 246 -24.98 30.84 -2.49
N ILE A 247 -23.71 30.47 -2.58
CA ILE A 247 -23.20 29.46 -3.52
C ILE A 247 -22.97 28.14 -2.79
N ASP A 248 -23.47 27.05 -3.36
CA ASP A 248 -23.34 25.70 -2.83
C ASP A 248 -22.09 25.00 -3.35
N ILE A 249 -21.73 25.22 -4.63
CA ILE A 249 -20.63 24.56 -5.32
C ILE A 249 -19.86 25.59 -6.16
N LEU A 250 -18.53 25.53 -6.13
CA LEU A 250 -17.65 26.26 -7.04
C LEU A 250 -17.01 25.23 -7.98
N LEU A 251 -17.15 25.46 -9.29
CA LEU A 251 -16.55 24.63 -10.32
C LEU A 251 -15.29 25.32 -10.85
N GLY A 252 -14.15 24.64 -10.70
CA GLY A 252 -12.84 25.17 -11.03
C GLY A 252 -12.44 24.96 -12.49
N ALA A 253 -11.18 25.30 -12.77
CA ALA A 253 -10.49 25.07 -14.04
C ALA A 253 -10.39 23.58 -14.42
N ASP A 254 -10.47 22.69 -13.43
CA ASP A 254 -10.52 21.23 -13.59
C ASP A 254 -11.68 20.76 -14.48
N VAL A 255 -12.82 21.46 -14.45
CA VAL A 255 -14.00 21.13 -15.27
C VAL A 255 -14.48 22.29 -16.15
N PHE A 256 -13.87 23.47 -16.05
CA PHE A 256 -14.25 24.67 -16.79
C PHE A 256 -14.31 24.44 -18.31
N GLY A 257 -13.32 23.72 -18.87
CA GLY A 257 -13.25 23.43 -20.30
C GLY A 257 -14.37 22.52 -20.82
N GLU A 258 -14.99 21.72 -19.95
CA GLU A 258 -16.12 20.85 -20.28
C GLU A 258 -17.46 21.58 -20.20
N ILE A 259 -17.53 22.62 -19.35
CA ILE A 259 -18.77 23.36 -19.05
C ILE A 259 -19.04 24.47 -20.07
N MET A 260 -17.99 25.19 -20.50
CA MET A 260 -18.12 26.36 -21.35
C MET A 260 -18.29 25.96 -22.82
N LEU A 261 -19.26 26.59 -23.50
CA LEU A 261 -19.49 26.42 -24.94
C LEU A 261 -18.97 27.63 -25.73
N ASN A 262 -18.87 27.48 -27.06
CA ASN A 262 -18.22 28.47 -27.92
C ASN A 262 -19.05 29.74 -28.18
N ARG A 263 -20.32 29.79 -27.74
CA ARG A 263 -21.23 30.90 -28.02
C ARG A 263 -21.18 31.93 -26.90
N HIS A 264 -21.06 33.19 -27.30
CA HIS A 264 -21.11 34.34 -26.42
C HIS A 264 -21.88 35.47 -27.10
N LEU A 265 -22.57 36.28 -26.31
CA LEU A 265 -23.31 37.46 -26.77
C LEU A 265 -22.72 38.69 -26.11
N ASN A 266 -21.99 39.47 -26.93
CA ASN A 266 -21.45 40.77 -26.58
C ASN A 266 -22.27 41.85 -27.28
N VAL A 267 -22.88 42.74 -26.52
CA VAL A 267 -23.68 43.83 -27.08
C VAL A 267 -22.86 45.11 -27.05
N PRO A 268 -22.58 45.75 -28.21
CA PRO A 268 -21.82 46.99 -28.26
C PRO A 268 -22.39 48.06 -27.31
N GLY A 269 -21.55 48.62 -26.45
CA GLY A 269 -21.97 49.61 -25.44
C GLY A 269 -22.59 49.03 -24.16
N HIS A 270 -22.78 47.71 -24.06
CA HIS A 270 -23.22 47.03 -22.85
C HIS A 270 -22.01 46.44 -22.10
N SER A 271 -21.99 46.61 -20.79
CA SER A 271 -20.89 46.16 -19.91
C SER A 271 -21.00 44.71 -19.44
N LEU A 272 -22.06 44.01 -19.85
CA LEU A 272 -22.35 42.63 -19.50
C LEU A 272 -22.24 41.77 -20.75
N THR A 273 -21.79 40.54 -20.54
CA THR A 273 -21.68 39.51 -21.56
C THR A 273 -22.47 38.30 -21.10
N ALA A 274 -23.18 37.66 -22.02
CA ALA A 274 -23.75 36.34 -21.79
C ALA A 274 -22.89 35.28 -22.48
N MET A 275 -22.60 34.19 -21.78
CA MET A 275 -21.85 33.05 -22.32
C MET A 275 -22.70 31.79 -22.22
N GLU A 276 -22.68 30.97 -23.28
CA GLU A 276 -23.39 29.70 -23.28
C GLU A 276 -22.58 28.63 -22.57
N THR A 277 -23.24 27.85 -21.73
CA THR A 277 -22.67 26.70 -21.04
C THR A 277 -23.55 25.48 -21.27
N ILE A 278 -23.06 24.31 -20.90
CA ILE A 278 -23.85 23.08 -20.87
C ILE A 278 -25.07 23.14 -19.92
N PHE A 279 -25.16 24.15 -19.04
CA PHE A 279 -26.29 24.35 -18.12
C PHE A 279 -27.28 25.44 -18.57
N GLY A 280 -26.97 26.17 -19.65
CA GLY A 280 -27.70 27.36 -20.08
C GLY A 280 -26.78 28.58 -20.17
N TRP A 281 -27.38 29.75 -20.39
CA TRP A 281 -26.64 31.01 -20.54
C TRP A 281 -26.31 31.60 -19.17
N VAL A 282 -25.04 31.89 -18.92
CA VAL A 282 -24.58 32.61 -17.72
C VAL A 282 -24.24 34.05 -18.08
N VAL A 283 -24.45 34.98 -17.15
CA VAL A 283 -24.19 36.41 -17.36
C VAL A 283 -23.10 36.88 -16.42
N LEU A 284 -22.14 37.62 -16.95
CA LEU A 284 -21.00 38.15 -16.21
C LEU A 284 -20.58 39.52 -16.77
N GLY A 285 -19.83 40.27 -15.97
CA GLY A 285 -19.27 41.56 -16.38
C GLY A 285 -19.61 42.70 -15.44
N LYS A 286 -19.21 43.92 -15.82
CA LYS A 286 -19.36 45.11 -14.97
C LYS A 286 -20.80 45.59 -14.98
N THR A 287 -21.30 46.02 -13.83
CA THR A 287 -22.60 46.67 -13.68
C THR A 287 -22.43 48.18 -13.53
N LYS A 288 -23.54 48.92 -13.64
CA LYS A 288 -23.56 50.37 -13.41
C LYS A 288 -23.51 50.75 -11.93
N ILE A 289 -23.56 49.78 -11.03
CA ILE A 289 -23.58 50.00 -9.58
C ILE A 289 -22.15 50.17 -9.08
N SER A 290 -21.89 51.22 -8.31
CA SER A 290 -20.62 51.34 -7.57
C SER A 290 -20.65 50.43 -6.35
N CYS A 291 -19.63 49.59 -6.19
CA CYS A 291 -19.41 48.80 -4.99
C CYS A 291 -18.09 49.22 -4.33
N GLN A 292 -18.07 49.24 -3.01
CA GLN A 292 -16.86 49.49 -2.24
C GLN A 292 -16.03 48.21 -2.02
N ARG A 293 -16.44 47.06 -2.55
CA ARG A 293 -15.83 45.75 -2.28
C ARG A 293 -15.61 44.97 -3.58
N ILE A 294 -14.40 44.44 -3.75
CA ILE A 294 -14.04 43.50 -4.82
C ILE A 294 -13.86 42.12 -4.19
N ILE A 295 -14.38 41.08 -4.86
CA ILE A 295 -14.19 39.68 -4.46
C ILE A 295 -13.16 39.06 -5.41
N SER A 296 -12.16 38.41 -4.83
CA SER A 296 -11.24 37.54 -5.57
C SER A 296 -11.35 36.13 -5.00
N ASN A 297 -11.80 35.20 -5.83
CA ASN A 297 -11.82 33.78 -5.53
C ASN A 297 -10.61 33.17 -6.26
N HIS A 298 -9.59 32.76 -5.50
CA HIS A 298 -8.48 31.98 -6.01
C HIS A 298 -8.22 30.89 -5.00
N ALA A 299 -8.21 29.64 -5.45
CA ALA A 299 -7.90 28.49 -4.63
C ALA A 299 -6.92 27.58 -5.39
N SER A 300 -5.76 27.35 -4.81
CA SER A 300 -4.79 26.33 -5.22
C SER A 300 -4.74 25.26 -4.14
N TYR A 301 -4.47 24.01 -4.49
CA TYR A 301 -4.31 22.95 -3.49
C TYR A 301 -2.97 22.25 -3.64
N ASN A 302 -2.33 21.95 -2.51
CA ASN A 302 -1.02 21.31 -2.45
C ASN A 302 -1.11 19.97 -1.71
N ALA A 303 -0.81 18.87 -2.39
CA ALA A 303 -0.73 17.53 -1.80
C ALA A 303 0.68 17.29 -1.23
N VAL A 304 0.97 17.93 -0.09
CA VAL A 304 2.34 17.96 0.51
C VAL A 304 2.81 16.58 0.99
N GLU A 305 1.89 15.72 1.45
CA GLU A 305 2.28 14.48 2.14
C GLU A 305 2.84 13.40 1.19
N PHE A 306 2.34 13.30 -0.04
CA PHE A 306 2.75 12.24 -0.98
C PHE A 306 4.17 12.47 -1.55
N GLN A 307 4.63 13.72 -1.61
CA GLN A 307 5.95 14.04 -2.14
C GLN A 307 7.06 13.92 -1.09
N LEU A 308 6.79 14.31 0.17
CA LEU A 308 7.79 14.11 1.24
C LEU A 308 7.97 12.63 1.57
N ASP A 309 6.90 11.84 1.68
CA ASP A 309 7.04 10.39 1.97
C ASP A 309 7.88 9.67 0.92
N LYS A 310 7.67 9.97 -0.38
CA LYS A 310 8.48 9.40 -1.46
C LYS A 310 9.94 9.89 -1.44
N PHE A 311 10.15 11.15 -1.12
CA PHE A 311 11.50 11.71 -1.03
C PHE A 311 12.29 11.07 0.11
N TRP A 312 11.70 10.96 1.30
CA TRP A 312 12.33 10.31 2.45
C TRP A 312 12.55 8.82 2.23
N GLN A 313 11.62 8.11 1.58
CA GLN A 313 11.82 6.71 1.18
C GLN A 313 12.99 6.50 0.20
N LEU A 314 13.34 7.52 -0.59
CA LEU A 314 14.45 7.46 -1.56
C LEU A 314 15.79 7.88 -0.95
N GLU A 315 15.81 8.84 -0.01
CA GLU A 315 17.04 9.31 0.65
C GLU A 315 17.43 8.50 1.89
N GLU A 316 16.49 7.80 2.54
CA GLU A 316 16.82 6.89 3.63
C GLU A 316 17.60 5.68 3.09
N LEU A 317 18.91 5.64 3.36
CA LEU A 317 19.70 4.41 3.28
C LEU A 317 18.99 3.37 4.14
N SER A 318 18.49 2.30 3.53
CA SER A 318 17.80 1.24 4.26
C SER A 318 18.72 0.73 5.36
N GLU A 319 18.42 1.06 6.62
CA GLU A 319 19.09 0.43 7.75
C GLU A 319 18.91 -1.08 7.59
N THR A 320 20.01 -1.83 7.64
CA THR A 320 19.96 -3.30 7.58
C THR A 320 19.05 -3.75 8.71
N LYS A 321 17.85 -4.20 8.37
CA LYS A 321 16.89 -4.70 9.37
C LYS A 321 17.61 -5.77 10.20
N PRO A 322 17.62 -5.66 11.53
CA PRO A 322 18.19 -6.71 12.34
C PRO A 322 17.45 -8.01 12.04
N PHE A 323 18.19 -9.10 11.90
CA PHE A 323 17.60 -10.42 11.70
C PHE A 323 16.64 -10.74 12.84
N THR A 324 15.51 -11.34 12.50
CA THR A 324 14.57 -11.91 13.45
C THR A 324 15.22 -13.06 14.22
N ASN A 325 14.64 -13.42 15.36
CA ASN A 325 15.14 -14.55 16.15
C ASN A 325 15.16 -15.87 15.36
N GLU A 326 14.19 -16.09 14.47
CA GLU A 326 14.13 -17.27 13.60
C GLU A 326 15.26 -17.25 12.55
N GLU A 327 15.52 -16.10 11.93
CA GLU A 327 16.62 -15.95 10.97
C GLU A 327 17.98 -16.17 11.63
N ILE A 328 18.17 -15.67 12.85
CA ILE A 328 19.38 -15.92 13.66
C ILE A 328 19.52 -17.41 14.00
N ALA A 329 18.42 -18.05 14.41
CA ALA A 329 18.42 -19.48 14.72
C ALA A 329 18.76 -20.33 13.48
N CYS A 330 18.22 -19.97 12.31
CA CYS A 330 18.54 -20.61 11.03
C CYS A 330 20.02 -20.44 10.65
N GLU A 331 20.57 -19.23 10.80
CA GLU A 331 22.01 -18.95 10.58
C GLU A 331 22.91 -19.78 11.51
N ASN A 332 22.57 -19.84 12.79
CA ASN A 332 23.32 -20.63 13.76
C ASN A 332 23.21 -22.13 13.50
N HIS A 333 22.03 -22.61 13.08
CA HIS A 333 21.82 -23.99 12.67
C HIS A 333 22.72 -24.34 11.49
N PHE A 334 22.73 -23.51 10.43
CA PHE A 334 23.59 -23.73 9.27
C PHE A 334 25.06 -23.84 9.72
N LYS A 335 25.59 -22.82 10.41
CA LYS A 335 26.99 -22.76 10.86
C LYS A 335 27.42 -23.99 11.68
N ARG A 336 26.51 -24.56 12.46
CA ARG A 336 26.79 -25.73 13.30
C ARG A 336 26.75 -27.06 12.53
N THR A 337 26.00 -27.13 11.44
CA THR A 337 25.62 -28.42 10.82
C THR A 337 26.13 -28.62 9.40
N TYR A 338 26.50 -27.56 8.68
CA TYR A 338 27.04 -27.72 7.33
C TYR A 338 28.40 -28.42 7.39
N THR A 339 28.64 -29.27 6.40
CA THR A 339 29.95 -29.91 6.17
C THR A 339 30.32 -29.78 4.70
N ARG A 340 31.59 -30.04 4.39
CA ARG A 340 32.09 -30.15 3.01
C ARG A 340 32.73 -31.51 2.85
N ASP A 341 32.29 -32.26 1.84
CA ASP A 341 32.85 -33.58 1.57
C ASP A 341 34.20 -33.49 0.85
N SER A 342 34.87 -34.64 0.68
CA SER A 342 36.18 -34.73 0.00
C SER A 342 36.13 -34.33 -1.47
N THR A 343 34.94 -34.31 -2.10
CA THR A 343 34.75 -33.82 -3.47
C THR A 343 34.58 -32.31 -3.53
N GLY A 344 34.53 -31.64 -2.37
CA GLY A 344 34.34 -30.20 -2.25
C GLY A 344 32.87 -29.77 -2.25
N ARG A 345 31.90 -30.69 -2.26
CA ARG A 345 30.47 -30.36 -2.20
C ARG A 345 30.03 -30.07 -0.78
N PHE A 346 29.10 -29.12 -0.64
CA PHE A 346 28.46 -28.86 0.65
C PHE A 346 27.42 -29.93 0.95
N ALA A 347 27.34 -30.32 2.22
CA ALA A 347 26.28 -31.15 2.75
C ALA A 347 25.64 -30.42 3.94
N VAL A 348 24.32 -30.30 3.95
CA VAL A 348 23.56 -29.52 4.94
C VAL A 348 22.46 -30.36 5.58
N LYS A 349 21.88 -29.81 6.66
CA LYS A 349 20.69 -30.34 7.32
C LYS A 349 19.53 -29.36 7.20
N PHE A 350 18.31 -29.86 7.30
CA PHE A 350 17.14 -29.01 7.36
C PHE A 350 17.04 -28.25 8.69
N PRO A 351 16.77 -26.93 8.64
CA PRO A 351 16.58 -26.14 9.84
C PRO A 351 15.15 -26.31 10.37
N PHE A 352 14.89 -27.35 11.16
CA PHE A 352 13.57 -27.55 11.78
C PHE A 352 13.27 -26.52 12.88
N ARG A 353 12.00 -26.09 12.97
CA ARG A 353 11.46 -25.26 14.05
C ARG A 353 11.26 -26.09 15.32
N ASP A 354 11.66 -25.54 16.46
CA ASP A 354 11.31 -26.08 17.78
C ASP A 354 9.81 -25.89 18.03
N SER A 355 9.01 -26.91 17.69
CA SER A 355 7.54 -26.87 17.79
C SER A 355 7.01 -28.24 18.18
N SER A 356 6.00 -28.27 19.07
CA SER A 356 5.38 -29.51 19.57
C SER A 356 4.52 -30.22 18.54
N ASP A 357 4.19 -29.54 17.44
CA ASP A 357 3.41 -30.10 16.36
C ASP A 357 4.18 -31.27 15.71
N GLU A 358 3.51 -32.29 15.17
CA GLU A 358 4.21 -33.41 14.52
C GLU A 358 3.74 -33.55 13.06
N LEU A 359 4.67 -33.95 12.20
CA LEU A 359 4.33 -34.31 10.82
C LEU A 359 3.49 -35.60 10.84
N GLY A 360 2.38 -35.60 10.10
CA GLY A 360 1.57 -36.77 9.88
C GLY A 360 2.04 -37.57 8.66
N SER A 361 1.33 -38.67 8.36
CA SER A 361 1.56 -39.45 7.15
C SER A 361 1.30 -38.61 5.90
N SER A 362 2.21 -38.69 4.93
CA SER A 362 2.18 -37.94 3.66
C SER A 362 2.23 -38.82 2.42
N ARG A 363 2.52 -40.12 2.56
CA ARG A 363 2.72 -41.04 1.43
C ARG A 363 1.49 -41.17 0.54
N ASP A 364 0.31 -41.39 1.13
CA ASP A 364 -0.94 -41.55 0.37
C ASP A 364 -1.27 -40.32 -0.48
N ILE A 365 -0.92 -39.13 0.00
CA ILE A 365 -1.12 -37.87 -0.70
C ILE A 365 -0.19 -37.78 -1.91
N ALA A 366 1.07 -38.20 -1.75
CA ALA A 366 2.03 -38.26 -2.85
C ALA A 366 1.61 -39.30 -3.90
N VAL A 367 1.14 -40.49 -3.48
CA VAL A 367 0.61 -41.55 -4.36
C VAL A 367 -0.59 -41.05 -5.16
N HIS A 368 -1.56 -40.41 -4.49
CA HIS A 368 -2.72 -39.84 -5.18
C HIS A 368 -2.31 -38.77 -6.20
N ARG A 369 -1.30 -37.93 -5.89
CA ARG A 369 -0.78 -36.94 -6.85
C ARG A 369 -0.09 -37.60 -8.04
N LEU A 370 0.69 -38.65 -7.82
CA LEU A 370 1.32 -39.43 -8.90
C LEU A 370 0.27 -40.00 -9.86
N GLN A 371 -0.77 -40.66 -9.32
CA GLN A 371 -1.87 -41.22 -10.14
C GLN A 371 -2.60 -40.16 -10.96
N GLN A 372 -2.77 -38.94 -10.42
CA GLN A 372 -3.33 -37.82 -11.19
C GLN A 372 -2.44 -37.40 -12.37
N ILE A 373 -1.12 -37.45 -12.19
CA ILE A 373 -0.15 -37.13 -13.23
C ILE A 373 -0.11 -38.23 -14.30
N GLU A 374 -0.20 -39.49 -13.91
CA GLU A 374 -0.30 -40.62 -14.85
C GLU A 374 -1.51 -40.49 -15.79
N ARG A 375 -2.65 -40.02 -15.27
CA ARG A 375 -3.84 -39.70 -16.11
C ARG A 375 -3.60 -38.55 -17.10
N ARG A 376 -2.61 -37.69 -16.84
CA ARG A 376 -2.19 -36.64 -17.78
C ARG A 376 -1.20 -37.18 -18.82
N PHE A 377 -0.32 -38.10 -18.44
CA PHE A 377 0.59 -38.77 -19.35
C PHE A 377 -0.15 -39.51 -20.47
N SER A 378 -1.25 -40.21 -20.14
CA SER A 378 -2.07 -40.90 -21.15
C SER A 378 -2.72 -39.97 -22.20
N LYS A 379 -2.81 -38.66 -21.90
CA LYS A 379 -3.37 -37.63 -22.79
C LYS A 379 -2.30 -36.80 -23.49
N ASN A 380 -1.05 -36.86 -23.05
CA ASN A 380 0.04 -36.05 -23.57
C ASN A 380 1.37 -36.83 -23.52
N GLN A 381 1.72 -37.44 -24.65
CA GLN A 381 2.93 -38.24 -24.78
C GLN A 381 4.21 -37.42 -24.57
N SER A 382 4.27 -36.20 -25.10
CA SER A 382 5.43 -35.32 -24.94
C SER A 382 5.71 -34.99 -23.47
N LEU A 383 4.65 -34.74 -22.69
CA LEU A 383 4.76 -34.54 -21.24
C LEU A 383 5.29 -35.81 -20.56
N SER A 384 4.78 -36.98 -20.98
CA SER A 384 5.21 -38.28 -20.44
C SER A 384 6.69 -38.52 -20.68
N ASP A 385 7.17 -38.43 -21.93
CA ASP A 385 8.56 -38.74 -22.29
C ASP A 385 9.56 -37.86 -21.55
N GLN A 386 9.28 -36.55 -21.50
CA GLN A 386 10.11 -35.59 -20.78
C GLN A 386 10.11 -35.85 -19.26
N TYR A 387 9.02 -36.37 -18.69
CA TYR A 387 8.92 -36.60 -17.24
C TYR A 387 9.70 -37.85 -16.85
N HIS A 388 9.56 -38.92 -17.62
CA HIS A 388 10.36 -40.13 -17.47
C HIS A 388 11.85 -39.80 -17.61
N LYS A 389 12.23 -39.03 -18.63
CA LYS A 389 13.61 -38.55 -18.79
C LYS A 389 14.10 -37.77 -17.56
N PHE A 390 13.28 -36.86 -17.01
CA PHE A 390 13.64 -36.11 -15.81
C PHE A 390 13.92 -37.04 -14.62
N MET A 391 13.04 -38.02 -14.38
CA MET A 391 13.19 -38.97 -13.27
C MET A 391 14.41 -39.87 -13.49
N ASP A 392 14.61 -40.40 -14.69
CA ASP A 392 15.79 -41.18 -15.05
C ASP A 392 17.09 -40.40 -14.84
N ASP A 393 17.13 -39.13 -15.26
CA ASP A 393 18.29 -38.26 -15.07
C ASP A 393 18.57 -38.01 -13.59
N TYR A 394 17.53 -37.90 -12.74
CA TYR A 394 17.69 -37.78 -11.29
C TYR A 394 18.29 -39.04 -10.67
N LEU A 395 17.85 -40.23 -11.12
CA LEU A 395 18.39 -41.51 -10.64
C LEU A 395 19.83 -41.70 -11.09
N LYS A 396 20.12 -41.53 -12.38
CA LYS A 396 21.46 -41.73 -12.98
C LYS A 396 22.51 -40.81 -12.38
N LEU A 397 22.13 -39.58 -12.01
CA LEU A 397 23.03 -38.61 -11.39
C LEU A 397 23.17 -38.82 -9.86
N GLY A 398 22.51 -39.83 -9.29
CA GLY A 398 22.54 -40.09 -7.84
C GLY A 398 21.93 -38.95 -7.02
N HIS A 399 20.93 -38.26 -7.58
CA HIS A 399 20.19 -37.20 -6.90
C HIS A 399 18.90 -37.70 -6.23
N MET A 400 18.54 -38.93 -6.55
CA MET A 400 17.59 -39.73 -5.79
C MET A 400 18.08 -41.17 -5.74
N GLU A 401 17.66 -41.90 -4.72
CA GLU A 401 17.98 -43.30 -4.54
C GLU A 401 16.75 -44.06 -4.05
N LEU A 402 16.69 -45.35 -4.38
CA LEU A 402 15.62 -46.23 -3.93
C LEU A 402 15.74 -46.46 -2.42
N ILE A 403 14.61 -46.39 -1.72
CA ILE A 403 14.56 -46.65 -0.27
C ILE A 403 14.53 -48.17 -0.05
N PRO A 404 15.42 -48.73 0.80
CA PRO A 404 15.37 -50.14 1.20
C PRO A 404 14.03 -50.49 1.87
N GLU A 405 13.51 -51.71 1.65
CA GLU A 405 12.20 -52.13 2.17
C GLU A 405 12.07 -51.97 3.69
N ASN A 406 13.15 -52.19 4.43
CA ASN A 406 13.20 -52.05 5.89
C ASN A 406 13.11 -50.59 6.40
N GLU A 407 13.20 -49.60 5.51
CA GLU A 407 13.15 -48.17 5.85
C GLU A 407 11.87 -47.46 5.33
N ILE A 408 11.03 -48.17 4.56
CA ILE A 408 9.80 -47.61 3.98
C ILE A 408 8.82 -47.21 5.09
N ASP A 409 8.63 -48.07 6.08
CA ASP A 409 7.70 -47.91 7.20
C ASP A 409 8.26 -47.02 8.34
N ALA A 410 9.22 -46.15 8.03
CA ALA A 410 9.72 -45.16 8.97
C ALA A 410 8.58 -44.29 9.53
N PRO A 411 8.63 -43.90 10.82
CA PRO A 411 7.57 -43.11 11.41
C PRO A 411 7.46 -41.74 10.74
N ALA A 412 6.26 -41.15 10.78
CA ALA A 412 5.99 -39.84 10.20
C ALA A 412 6.81 -38.70 10.86
N SER A 413 7.34 -38.93 12.07
CA SER A 413 8.24 -38.01 12.76
C SER A 413 9.65 -37.96 12.16
N SER A 414 10.04 -38.98 11.38
CA SER A 414 11.39 -39.08 10.79
C SER A 414 11.39 -39.12 9.26
N SER A 415 10.23 -38.98 8.61
CA SER A 415 10.15 -38.99 7.15
C SER A 415 8.97 -38.18 6.61
N PHE A 416 9.12 -37.68 5.38
CA PHE A 416 8.06 -36.94 4.69
C PHE A 416 8.11 -37.18 3.18
N TYR A 417 6.95 -37.49 2.59
CA TYR A 417 6.79 -37.68 1.16
C TYR A 417 6.31 -36.38 0.50
N LEU A 418 7.10 -35.87 -0.43
CA LEU A 418 6.81 -34.70 -1.26
C LEU A 418 6.02 -35.14 -2.50
N PRO A 419 4.76 -34.68 -2.68
CA PRO A 419 4.09 -34.79 -3.96
C PRO A 419 4.88 -33.98 -5.00
N HIS A 420 5.06 -34.51 -6.20
CA HIS A 420 5.73 -33.79 -7.28
C HIS A 420 4.79 -33.55 -8.45
N HIS A 421 5.01 -32.50 -9.24
CA HIS A 421 4.20 -32.21 -10.42
C HIS A 421 4.93 -31.37 -11.48
N PRO A 422 4.55 -31.47 -12.77
CA PRO A 422 5.16 -30.68 -13.83
C PRO A 422 4.58 -29.26 -13.85
N VAL A 423 5.45 -28.27 -13.94
CA VAL A 423 5.12 -26.85 -14.16
C VAL A 423 5.58 -26.45 -15.56
N PRO A 424 4.67 -26.04 -16.47
CA PRO A 424 5.03 -25.63 -17.82
C PRO A 424 5.82 -24.30 -17.78
N ASN A 425 6.85 -24.19 -18.61
CA ASN A 425 7.49 -22.89 -18.84
C ASN A 425 6.58 -22.01 -19.72
N LYS A 426 6.70 -20.68 -19.61
CA LYS A 426 5.88 -19.69 -20.34
C LYS A 426 5.95 -19.85 -21.87
N ASN A 427 7.02 -20.45 -22.38
CA ASN A 427 7.24 -20.69 -23.80
C ASN A 427 6.84 -22.11 -24.27
N GLY A 428 6.25 -22.95 -23.40
CA GLY A 428 5.67 -24.25 -23.78
C GLY A 428 6.65 -25.42 -23.99
N ASP A 429 7.93 -25.17 -24.33
CA ASP A 429 8.84 -26.23 -24.81
C ASP A 429 9.62 -27.00 -23.75
N LYS A 430 9.69 -26.49 -22.51
CA LYS A 430 10.38 -27.14 -21.38
C LYS A 430 9.50 -27.05 -20.13
N PHE A 431 9.44 -28.10 -19.31
CA PHE A 431 8.85 -28.01 -17.97
C PHE A 431 9.87 -28.31 -16.88
N ARG A 432 9.52 -27.91 -15.66
CA ARG A 432 10.27 -28.26 -14.44
C ARG A 432 9.39 -29.13 -13.55
N VAL A 433 9.97 -30.13 -12.88
CA VAL A 433 9.24 -30.96 -11.91
C VAL A 433 9.43 -30.40 -10.52
N VAL A 434 8.39 -29.78 -9.98
CA VAL A 434 8.41 -29.18 -8.65
C VAL A 434 8.05 -30.22 -7.60
N PHE A 435 8.79 -30.24 -6.50
CA PHE A 435 8.48 -31.02 -5.30
C PHE A 435 7.74 -30.12 -4.29
N ASP A 436 6.52 -30.49 -3.93
CA ASP A 436 5.60 -29.65 -3.15
C ASP A 436 5.81 -29.81 -1.64
N GLY A 437 6.69 -28.98 -1.06
CA GLY A 437 6.93 -28.92 0.39
C GLY A 437 5.78 -28.29 1.19
N SER A 438 4.79 -27.70 0.51
CA SER A 438 3.63 -27.05 1.14
C SER A 438 2.41 -27.96 1.23
N ALA A 439 2.46 -29.14 0.61
CA ALA A 439 1.45 -30.18 0.76
C ALA A 439 1.30 -30.55 2.24
N LYS A 440 0.07 -30.49 2.75
CA LYS A 440 -0.24 -30.80 4.15
C LYS A 440 -0.29 -32.32 4.32
N SER A 441 0.32 -32.84 5.39
CA SER A 441 0.19 -34.24 5.78
C SER A 441 -1.15 -34.54 6.43
N SER A 442 -1.37 -35.79 6.86
CA SER A 442 -2.57 -36.21 7.61
C SER A 442 -2.81 -35.42 8.91
N SER A 443 -1.77 -34.82 9.50
CA SER A 443 -1.90 -33.94 10.67
C SER A 443 -2.32 -32.51 10.33
N GLY A 444 -2.43 -32.17 9.04
CA GLY A 444 -2.71 -30.81 8.58
C GLY A 444 -1.49 -29.89 8.60
N ILE A 445 -0.29 -30.43 8.78
CA ILE A 445 1.00 -29.70 8.80
C ILE A 445 1.83 -30.13 7.59
N SER A 446 2.46 -29.17 6.91
CA SER A 446 3.39 -29.41 5.80
C SER A 446 4.84 -29.35 6.27
N LEU A 447 5.75 -29.87 5.44
CA LEU A 447 7.19 -29.74 5.69
C LEU A 447 7.60 -28.26 5.78
N ASN A 448 7.05 -27.38 4.92
CA ASN A 448 7.35 -25.95 4.95
C ASN A 448 6.88 -25.25 6.24
N ASP A 449 5.82 -25.74 6.89
CA ASP A 449 5.42 -25.23 8.21
C ASP A 449 6.40 -25.67 9.32
N LYS A 450 7.19 -26.73 9.07
CA LYS A 450 8.20 -27.23 10.01
C LYS A 450 9.59 -26.63 9.83
N LEU A 451 9.90 -26.13 8.64
CA LEU A 451 11.21 -25.58 8.34
C LEU A 451 11.28 -24.08 8.68
N MET A 452 12.35 -23.67 9.35
CA MET A 452 12.68 -22.26 9.54
C MET A 452 12.97 -21.60 8.19
N VAL A 453 12.59 -20.33 8.08
CA VAL A 453 12.94 -19.49 6.93
C VAL A 453 14.15 -18.66 7.32
N GLY A 454 15.27 -18.87 6.63
CA GLY A 454 16.48 -18.08 6.83
C GLY A 454 16.35 -16.67 6.26
N PRO A 455 17.31 -15.77 6.58
CA PRO A 455 17.28 -14.39 6.11
C PRO A 455 17.31 -14.30 4.59
N GLN A 456 16.72 -13.23 4.06
CA GLN A 456 16.79 -12.94 2.63
C GLN A 456 18.23 -12.54 2.26
N LEU A 457 19.01 -13.49 1.75
CA LEU A 457 20.39 -13.28 1.31
C LEU A 457 20.52 -12.73 -0.11
N GLN A 458 19.41 -12.65 -0.85
CA GLN A 458 19.40 -12.16 -2.23
C GLN A 458 19.68 -10.66 -2.25
N THR A 459 20.64 -10.25 -3.09
CA THR A 459 20.87 -8.83 -3.35
C THR A 459 19.69 -8.28 -4.15
N ASP A 460 19.30 -7.04 -3.87
CA ASP A 460 18.31 -6.32 -4.67
C ASP A 460 18.73 -6.27 -6.15
N LEU A 461 17.80 -6.65 -7.04
CA LEU A 461 18.05 -6.77 -8.47
C LEU A 461 18.42 -5.41 -9.08
N THR A 462 17.84 -4.31 -8.60
CA THR A 462 18.18 -2.96 -9.08
C THR A 462 19.64 -2.64 -8.80
N THR A 463 20.07 -2.90 -7.57
CA THR A 463 21.46 -2.72 -7.12
C THR A 463 22.41 -3.59 -7.93
N LEU A 464 22.04 -4.84 -8.21
CA LEU A 464 22.82 -5.75 -9.04
C LEU A 464 22.99 -5.21 -10.46
N LEU A 465 21.89 -4.79 -11.10
CA LEU A 465 21.89 -4.24 -12.46
C LEU A 465 22.68 -2.94 -12.57
N LEU A 466 22.63 -2.09 -11.54
CA LEU A 466 23.43 -0.86 -11.49
C LEU A 466 24.93 -1.18 -11.44
N ARG A 467 25.37 -2.11 -10.57
CA ARG A 467 26.77 -2.54 -10.51
C ARG A 467 27.22 -3.17 -11.83
N PHE A 468 26.38 -4.02 -12.41
CA PHE A 468 26.65 -4.64 -13.71
C PHE A 468 26.91 -3.59 -14.80
N ARG A 469 26.12 -2.51 -14.84
CA ARG A 469 26.27 -1.41 -15.79
C ARG A 469 27.50 -0.52 -15.57
N MET A 470 28.17 -0.62 -14.41
CA MET A 470 29.40 0.14 -14.15
C MET A 470 30.63 -0.46 -14.86
N HIS A 471 30.54 -1.67 -15.39
CA HIS A 471 31.65 -2.36 -16.04
C HIS A 471 31.69 -2.11 -17.55
N LYS A 472 32.89 -1.88 -18.10
CA LYS A 472 33.09 -1.76 -19.56
C LYS A 472 32.95 -3.10 -20.28
N MET A 473 33.35 -4.19 -19.63
CA MET A 473 33.26 -5.56 -20.12
C MET A 473 32.27 -6.32 -19.23
N ALA A 474 31.23 -6.89 -19.82
CA ALA A 474 30.20 -7.62 -19.10
C ALA A 474 30.48 -9.13 -19.09
N ILE A 475 30.26 -9.78 -17.94
CA ILE A 475 30.33 -11.24 -17.77
C ILE A 475 29.03 -11.72 -17.15
N THR A 476 28.45 -12.75 -17.78
CA THR A 476 27.28 -13.46 -17.26
C THR A 476 27.55 -14.96 -17.27
N THR A 477 27.13 -15.67 -16.24
CA THR A 477 27.20 -17.14 -16.18
C THR A 477 26.09 -17.68 -15.28
N ASP A 478 25.70 -18.94 -15.45
CA ASP A 478 24.74 -19.64 -14.61
C ASP A 478 25.40 -20.80 -13.86
N ILE A 479 24.98 -21.04 -12.61
CA ILE A 479 25.38 -22.25 -11.87
C ILE A 479 24.47 -23.40 -12.28
N GLU A 480 25.01 -24.32 -13.07
CA GLU A 480 24.26 -25.47 -13.53
C GLU A 480 23.69 -26.28 -12.35
N LYS A 481 22.34 -26.36 -12.29
CA LYS A 481 21.61 -27.15 -11.29
C LYS A 481 22.02 -26.79 -9.85
N MET A 482 22.18 -25.49 -9.53
CA MET A 482 22.67 -24.98 -8.24
C MET A 482 22.19 -25.77 -7.00
N TYR A 483 20.88 -25.95 -6.81
CA TYR A 483 20.32 -26.70 -5.67
C TYR A 483 20.80 -28.15 -5.60
N ARG A 484 20.98 -28.80 -6.74
CA ARG A 484 21.39 -30.21 -6.85
C ARG A 484 22.89 -30.41 -6.56
N GLN A 485 23.67 -29.34 -6.48
CA GLN A 485 25.08 -29.41 -6.09
C GLN A 485 25.28 -29.61 -4.58
N ILE A 486 24.21 -29.45 -3.78
CA ILE A 486 24.26 -29.49 -2.33
C ILE A 486 23.59 -30.77 -1.84
N THR A 487 24.34 -31.55 -1.06
CA THR A 487 23.86 -32.79 -0.43
C THR A 487 22.98 -32.46 0.78
N LEU A 488 21.95 -33.27 1.00
CA LEU A 488 21.09 -33.18 2.19
C LEU A 488 21.32 -34.42 3.07
N HIS A 489 21.67 -34.21 4.33
CA HIS A 489 21.93 -35.31 5.28
C HIS A 489 20.65 -35.99 5.78
N ASP A 490 19.58 -35.23 5.95
CA ASP A 490 18.26 -35.64 6.42
C ASP A 490 17.28 -35.81 5.24
N SER A 491 17.74 -36.53 4.22
CA SER A 491 17.06 -36.77 2.94
C SER A 491 15.71 -37.48 3.07
N ASP A 492 15.45 -38.16 4.19
CA ASP A 492 14.15 -38.80 4.47
C ASP A 492 12.99 -37.82 4.64
N PHE A 493 13.25 -36.53 4.82
CA PHE A 493 12.21 -35.49 4.74
C PHE A 493 11.93 -35.03 3.31
N GLN A 494 12.64 -35.57 2.32
CA GLN A 494 12.39 -35.38 0.90
C GLN A 494 12.17 -36.73 0.18
N ARG A 495 11.33 -37.60 0.74
CA ARG A 495 10.91 -38.83 0.04
C ARG A 495 9.94 -38.50 -1.09
N ILE A 496 9.88 -39.34 -2.11
CA ILE A 496 8.92 -39.27 -3.22
C ILE A 496 8.48 -40.68 -3.61
N VAL A 497 7.38 -40.77 -4.33
CA VAL A 497 6.92 -42.03 -4.92
C VAL A 497 6.98 -41.95 -6.44
N TRP A 498 7.48 -42.99 -7.08
CA TRP A 498 7.60 -43.04 -8.54
C TRP A 498 7.50 -44.47 -9.07
N ARG A 499 7.06 -44.61 -10.31
CA ARG A 499 7.14 -45.83 -11.12
C ARG A 499 7.19 -45.46 -12.59
N ASN A 500 7.84 -46.28 -13.41
CA ASN A 500 8.01 -46.00 -14.83
C ASN A 500 6.76 -46.35 -15.64
N SER A 501 5.91 -47.24 -15.12
CA SER A 501 4.67 -47.65 -15.77
C SER A 501 3.52 -47.78 -14.77
N PRO A 502 2.27 -47.40 -15.12
CA PRO A 502 1.11 -47.63 -14.27
C PRO A 502 0.84 -49.11 -13.93
N PHE A 503 1.44 -50.04 -14.68
CA PHE A 503 1.35 -51.48 -14.48
C PHE A 503 2.40 -52.03 -13.51
N GLU A 504 3.39 -51.22 -13.13
CA GLU A 504 4.44 -51.57 -12.17
C GLU A 504 4.02 -51.18 -10.74
N PRO A 505 4.58 -51.83 -9.71
CA PRO A 505 4.41 -51.38 -8.33
C PRO A 505 5.01 -49.98 -8.14
N ILE A 506 4.37 -49.17 -7.29
CA ILE A 506 4.91 -47.88 -6.89
C ILE A 506 6.12 -48.12 -5.99
N GLN A 507 7.23 -47.44 -6.29
CA GLN A 507 8.46 -47.49 -5.50
C GLN A 507 8.68 -46.17 -4.75
N ASP A 508 9.39 -46.25 -3.63
CA ASP A 508 9.69 -45.14 -2.74
C ASP A 508 11.15 -44.73 -2.89
N PHE A 509 11.40 -43.45 -3.13
CA PHE A 509 12.74 -42.89 -3.33
C PHE A 509 12.99 -41.76 -2.33
N ARG A 510 14.25 -41.52 -1.95
CA ARG A 510 14.63 -40.31 -1.22
C ARG A 510 15.52 -39.42 -2.08
N LEU A 511 15.26 -38.12 -2.06
CA LEU A 511 16.08 -37.13 -2.77
C LEU A 511 17.34 -36.81 -1.95
N THR A 512 18.51 -37.04 -2.50
CA THR A 512 19.81 -36.89 -1.80
C THR A 512 20.35 -35.46 -1.85
N ARG A 513 19.74 -34.60 -2.66
CA ARG A 513 20.11 -33.19 -2.86
C ARG A 513 18.98 -32.27 -2.46
N ILE A 514 19.28 -31.01 -2.17
CA ILE A 514 18.25 -30.01 -1.85
C ILE A 514 17.24 -29.93 -3.01
N ALA A 515 15.96 -30.19 -2.69
CA ALA A 515 14.87 -29.99 -3.63
C ALA A 515 14.36 -28.54 -3.54
N TYR A 516 14.17 -27.91 -4.70
CA TYR A 516 13.44 -26.66 -4.77
C TYR A 516 11.95 -26.91 -4.47
N GLY A 517 11.32 -25.97 -3.75
CA GLY A 517 9.95 -26.09 -3.25
C GLY A 517 9.84 -26.25 -1.73
N THR A 518 10.96 -26.45 -1.03
CA THR A 518 11.04 -26.33 0.42
C THR A 518 11.35 -24.89 0.85
N ALA A 519 10.83 -24.46 2.01
CA ALA A 519 10.91 -23.08 2.49
C ALA A 519 12.36 -22.63 2.76
N SER A 520 13.24 -23.54 3.18
CA SER A 520 14.64 -23.26 3.51
C SER A 520 15.59 -23.40 2.31
N ALA A 521 15.18 -24.05 1.21
CA ALA A 521 16.06 -24.32 0.07
C ALA A 521 16.75 -23.08 -0.52
N PRO A 522 16.05 -21.95 -0.78
CA PRO A 522 16.71 -20.75 -1.32
C PRO A 522 17.81 -20.21 -0.39
N TYR A 523 17.54 -20.17 0.91
CA TYR A 523 18.51 -19.74 1.91
C TYR A 523 19.72 -20.67 1.93
N LEU A 524 19.50 -21.99 2.06
CA LEU A 524 20.58 -22.98 2.13
C LEU A 524 21.47 -22.93 0.89
N ALA A 525 20.88 -22.82 -0.30
CA ALA A 525 21.64 -22.76 -1.55
C ALA A 525 22.53 -21.52 -1.65
N ILE A 526 21.97 -20.34 -1.41
CA ILE A 526 22.72 -19.08 -1.48
C ILE A 526 23.77 -19.04 -0.36
N LYS A 527 23.45 -19.55 0.82
CA LYS A 527 24.40 -19.57 1.95
C LYS A 527 25.59 -20.48 1.67
N CYS A 528 25.38 -21.65 1.07
CA CYS A 528 26.47 -22.51 0.61
C CYS A 528 27.38 -21.81 -0.41
N LEU A 529 26.81 -21.07 -1.37
CA LEU A 529 27.59 -20.28 -2.34
C LEU A 529 28.40 -19.17 -1.65
N GLN A 530 27.79 -18.44 -0.71
CA GLN A 530 28.51 -17.43 0.07
C GLN A 530 29.62 -18.04 0.94
N GLN A 531 29.36 -19.18 1.57
CA GLN A 531 30.36 -19.87 2.39
C GLN A 531 31.51 -20.42 1.53
N LEU A 532 31.22 -20.91 0.32
CA LEU A 532 32.24 -21.29 -0.66
C LEU A 532 33.13 -20.10 -1.01
N ALA A 533 32.51 -18.96 -1.34
CA ALA A 533 33.23 -17.73 -1.67
C ALA A 533 34.14 -17.26 -0.53
N LEU A 534 33.68 -17.35 0.72
CA LEU A 534 34.48 -17.00 1.90
C LEU A 534 35.63 -17.99 2.12
N ASN A 535 35.39 -19.29 1.98
CA ASN A 535 36.42 -20.32 2.19
C ASN A 535 37.54 -20.23 1.16
N GLU A 536 37.19 -19.91 -0.09
CA GLU A 536 38.14 -19.85 -1.21
C GLU A 536 38.65 -18.43 -1.50
N SER A 537 38.38 -17.45 -0.63
CA SER A 537 38.70 -16.03 -0.89
C SER A 537 40.18 -15.76 -1.15
N ASN A 538 41.07 -16.57 -0.57
CA ASN A 538 42.51 -16.44 -0.75
C ASN A 538 42.98 -17.04 -2.08
N ASN A 539 42.31 -18.09 -2.55
CA ASN A 539 42.66 -18.79 -3.80
C ASN A 539 42.05 -18.07 -5.01
N PHE A 540 40.81 -17.59 -4.87
CA PHE A 540 40.02 -17.00 -5.96
C PHE A 540 39.39 -15.67 -5.51
N PRO A 541 40.20 -14.60 -5.29
CA PRO A 541 39.73 -13.35 -4.71
C PRO A 541 38.72 -12.59 -5.57
N LEU A 542 38.85 -12.62 -6.90
CA LEU A 542 37.91 -11.95 -7.81
C LEU A 542 36.58 -12.71 -7.87
N ALA A 543 36.64 -14.03 -8.03
CA ALA A 543 35.45 -14.88 -8.04
C ALA A 543 34.72 -14.83 -6.69
N SER A 544 35.44 -14.83 -5.57
CA SER A 544 34.86 -14.67 -4.23
C SER A 544 34.08 -13.36 -4.10
N LYS A 545 34.67 -12.24 -4.52
CA LYS A 545 34.01 -10.92 -4.49
C LYS A 545 32.78 -10.88 -5.39
N ALA A 546 32.84 -11.49 -6.58
CA ALA A 546 31.71 -11.62 -7.48
C ALA A 546 30.62 -12.53 -6.89
N ALA A 547 31.00 -13.69 -6.33
CA ALA A 547 30.11 -14.65 -5.70
C ALA A 547 29.26 -14.04 -4.56
N LEU A 548 29.90 -13.20 -3.74
CA LEU A 548 29.25 -12.56 -2.59
C LEU A 548 28.30 -11.41 -2.96
N LYS A 549 28.49 -10.77 -4.11
CA LYS A 549 27.80 -9.50 -4.44
C LYS A 549 26.95 -9.56 -5.71
N ASN A 550 27.33 -10.41 -6.66
CA ASN A 550 26.91 -10.28 -8.04
C ASN A 550 26.07 -11.47 -8.56
N PHE A 551 25.73 -12.43 -7.69
CA PHE A 551 24.74 -13.46 -8.03
C PHE A 551 23.33 -13.03 -7.67
N TYR A 552 22.41 -13.32 -8.58
CA TYR A 552 20.99 -13.40 -8.33
C TYR A 552 20.57 -14.88 -8.38
N ILE A 553 20.54 -15.52 -7.21
CA ILE A 553 20.34 -16.97 -7.07
C ILE A 553 21.45 -17.74 -7.81
N ASP A 554 21.16 -18.28 -9.00
CA ASP A 554 22.05 -19.07 -9.84
C ASP A 554 22.72 -18.26 -10.96
N ASP A 555 22.22 -17.07 -11.27
CA ASP A 555 22.73 -16.20 -12.34
C ASP A 555 23.76 -15.19 -11.81
N LEU A 556 24.98 -15.20 -12.34
CA LEU A 556 25.98 -14.15 -12.12
C LEU A 556 25.80 -13.02 -13.13
N MET A 557 25.82 -11.77 -12.64
CA MET A 557 25.93 -10.57 -13.48
C MET A 557 27.08 -9.69 -12.98
N SER A 558 28.25 -9.82 -13.60
CA SER A 558 29.47 -9.10 -13.20
C SER A 558 30.24 -8.56 -14.41
N GLY A 559 31.49 -8.16 -14.22
CA GLY A 559 32.27 -7.54 -15.27
C GLY A 559 33.56 -6.93 -14.75
N ALA A 560 34.30 -6.32 -15.67
CA ALA A 560 35.55 -5.62 -15.39
C ALA A 560 35.74 -4.40 -16.31
N ASN A 561 36.76 -3.59 -16.03
CA ASN A 561 37.05 -2.38 -16.82
C ASN A 561 38.14 -2.59 -17.88
N SER A 562 38.79 -3.75 -17.87
CA SER A 562 39.75 -4.18 -18.87
C SER A 562 39.51 -5.63 -19.28
N LEU A 563 39.97 -6.02 -20.48
CA LEU A 563 39.87 -7.40 -20.96
C LEU A 563 40.68 -8.36 -20.09
N SER A 564 41.86 -7.95 -19.63
CA SER A 564 42.73 -8.79 -18.79
C SER A 564 42.05 -9.15 -17.46
N GLU A 565 41.43 -8.17 -16.79
CA GLU A 565 40.69 -8.42 -15.54
C GLU A 565 39.44 -9.28 -15.78
N ALA A 566 38.77 -9.11 -16.92
CA ALA A 566 37.60 -9.91 -17.28
C ALA A 566 37.98 -11.39 -17.47
N LEU A 567 39.08 -11.66 -18.18
CA LEU A 567 39.61 -13.01 -18.38
C LEU A 567 40.08 -13.64 -17.07
N GLU A 568 40.74 -12.87 -16.21
CA GLU A 568 41.14 -13.36 -14.89
C GLU A 568 39.93 -13.70 -14.01
N LEU A 569 38.90 -12.85 -14.00
CA LEU A 569 37.66 -13.15 -13.30
C LEU A 569 36.98 -14.40 -13.86
N GLN A 570 36.96 -14.57 -15.18
CA GLN A 570 36.45 -15.79 -15.82
C GLN A 570 37.21 -17.03 -15.34
N ASN A 571 38.54 -17.01 -15.40
CA ASN A 571 39.40 -18.12 -14.98
C ASN A 571 39.21 -18.49 -13.50
N GLN A 572 38.90 -17.52 -12.63
CA GLN A 572 38.65 -17.81 -11.22
C GLN A 572 37.22 -18.34 -10.96
N LEU A 573 36.27 -18.12 -11.88
CA LEU A 573 34.88 -18.58 -11.77
C LEU A 573 34.66 -19.98 -12.32
N THR A 574 35.49 -20.42 -13.26
CA THR A 574 35.41 -21.72 -13.96
C THR A 574 36.52 -22.65 -13.50
#